data_AF-A1ZTU3-F1
#
_entry.id   AF-A1ZTU3-F1
#
_cell.length_a   1.000
_cell.length_b   1.000
_cell.length_c   1.000
_cell.angle_alpha   90.00
_cell.angle_beta   90.00
_cell.angle_gamma   90.00
#
_symmetry.space_group_name_H-M   'P 1'
#
loop_
_entity.id
_entity.type
_entity.pdbx_description
1 polymer ?
#
loop_
_entity_poly.entity_id
_entity_poly.type
_entity_poly.pdbx_seq_one_letter_code
_entity_poly.pdbx_strand_id
1 'polypeptide(L)'
;MNQSAKHKRQRGDANRAKLKRQRNTKNVFTGLNRPAKKRPTALAKKQGGASVNKRRENRAAKKPGIAKSNEVKAGFSSKPDKWYKGRNLYPTAGKDGATIYLPQQNDATPSELLKGQFVKDVDVGKEVAAGIPPKADKWYKGRNLYPTLDENGKTIYLPQQSEATPSELLKGQFVKDVDTGKEVLNGVDPKPDRWYKGRNLYPTLDENGKTTYLPQKSEATPSELLKGQFVKDVEAGKEVLDGTAPKPDRWYKGRNLYPTLDEDGKTTYLPQKSDATPAERLKGRYVKDVDAGKDAIEGYAPKEDKWFKGRNLYATLGDEGEVVYLPQESDATPSELQKGQFVKAVDAGKKVREVLPQNLKPKTDDQGRVLYPVKTQSDDGKEELVYYPKESEATAAEKTKGQFVRDEEVINEPQTRRRAQRASKPEGRNRRNAVTEMQSNNLTNLK
;
A
#
# COMPACT_ATOMS: atom_id res chain seq x y z
N MET A 1 -61.03 -34.69 14.53
CA MET A 1 -61.64 -34.36 13.23
C MET A 1 -60.94 -33.14 12.65
N ASN A 2 -60.47 -33.26 11.41
CA ASN A 2 -60.07 -32.19 10.46
C ASN A 2 -58.82 -31.34 10.81
N GLN A 3 -57.87 -31.03 9.93
CA GLN A 3 -57.62 -31.41 8.53
C GLN A 3 -56.12 -31.22 8.25
N SER A 4 -55.56 -32.13 7.44
CA SER A 4 -54.17 -32.19 6.99
C SER A 4 -53.91 -31.21 5.83
N ALA A 5 -52.98 -30.27 6.01
CA ALA A 5 -52.56 -29.34 4.96
C ALA A 5 -51.28 -29.87 4.28
N LYS A 6 -51.44 -30.48 3.10
CA LYS A 6 -50.36 -30.83 2.18
C LYS A 6 -49.92 -29.59 1.41
N HIS A 7 -48.68 -29.14 1.60
CA HIS A 7 -48.06 -28.14 0.71
C HIS A 7 -47.22 -28.80 -0.39
N LYS A 8 -47.68 -28.59 -1.62
CA LYS A 8 -47.12 -29.02 -2.90
C LYS A 8 -45.85 -28.18 -3.19
N ARG A 9 -44.70 -28.84 -3.34
CA ARG A 9 -43.47 -28.22 -3.88
C ARG A 9 -43.57 -28.18 -5.41
N GLN A 10 -43.68 -26.99 -6.00
CA GLN A 10 -43.44 -26.78 -7.43
C GLN A 10 -41.93 -26.62 -7.65
N ARG A 11 -41.34 -27.55 -8.43
CA ARG A 11 -40.01 -27.40 -9.03
C ARG A 11 -40.23 -26.69 -10.37
N GLY A 12 -39.68 -25.49 -10.50
CA GLY A 12 -39.63 -24.73 -11.74
C GLY A 12 -38.32 -24.97 -12.48
N ASP A 13 -38.45 -25.07 -13.81
CA ASP A 13 -37.52 -25.68 -14.74
C ASP A 13 -36.25 -24.89 -15.05
N ALA A 14 -35.18 -25.64 -15.32
CA ALA A 14 -33.89 -25.17 -15.76
C ALA A 14 -33.91 -24.71 -17.22
N ASN A 15 -33.78 -23.41 -17.44
CA ASN A 15 -33.59 -22.83 -18.78
C ASN A 15 -32.15 -23.05 -19.26
N ARG A 16 -31.98 -24.08 -20.09
CA ARG A 16 -30.77 -24.44 -20.83
C ARG A 16 -30.66 -23.59 -22.10
N ALA A 17 -30.03 -22.41 -22.00
CA ALA A 17 -29.75 -21.56 -23.15
C ALA A 17 -28.54 -22.06 -23.97
N LYS A 18 -28.80 -22.47 -25.21
CA LYS A 18 -27.81 -22.88 -26.21
C LYS A 18 -27.10 -21.63 -26.78
N LEU A 19 -25.82 -21.42 -26.46
CA LEU A 19 -25.00 -20.41 -27.11
C LEU A 19 -24.33 -21.01 -28.37
N LYS A 20 -24.80 -20.59 -29.55
CA LYS A 20 -24.19 -20.91 -30.84
C LYS A 20 -22.86 -20.17 -30.98
N ARG A 21 -21.75 -20.93 -31.11
CA ARG A 21 -20.45 -20.42 -31.57
C ARG A 21 -20.53 -20.13 -33.06
N GLN A 22 -20.50 -18.86 -33.45
CA GLN A 22 -20.16 -18.45 -34.81
C GLN A 22 -18.65 -18.24 -34.89
N ARG A 23 -17.98 -19.08 -35.69
CA ARG A 23 -16.60 -18.88 -36.14
C ARG A 23 -16.68 -17.96 -37.36
N ASN A 24 -16.10 -16.76 -37.28
CA ASN A 24 -15.76 -15.97 -38.45
C ASN A 24 -14.24 -16.01 -38.66
N THR A 25 -13.86 -16.65 -39.75
CA THR A 25 -12.52 -16.64 -40.33
C THR A 25 -12.44 -15.62 -41.47
N LYS A 26 -11.22 -15.12 -41.69
CA LYS A 26 -10.68 -14.46 -42.89
C LYS A 26 -10.74 -12.92 -42.92
N ASN A 27 -9.54 -12.35 -43.01
CA ASN A 27 -9.03 -11.36 -43.98
C ASN A 27 -7.52 -11.24 -43.65
N VAL A 28 -6.54 -11.62 -44.47
CA VAL A 28 -6.18 -11.26 -45.85
C VAL A 28 -6.19 -9.74 -46.08
N PHE A 29 -5.03 -9.11 -45.94
CA PHE A 29 -4.59 -7.93 -46.72
C PHE A 29 -3.10 -7.67 -46.39
N THR A 30 -2.17 -8.17 -47.21
CA THR A 30 -1.32 -7.42 -48.18
C THR A 30 -0.57 -6.23 -47.58
N GLY A 31 0.75 -6.34 -47.60
CA GLY A 31 1.67 -5.29 -47.15
C GLY A 31 1.73 -4.07 -48.07
N LEU A 32 2.55 -3.10 -47.67
CA LEU A 32 3.26 -2.13 -48.51
C LEU A 32 4.26 -1.34 -47.65
N ASN A 33 5.49 -1.27 -48.15
CA ASN A 33 6.42 -0.14 -48.15
C ASN A 33 6.91 0.50 -46.84
N ARG A 34 8.14 0.11 -46.45
CA ARG A 34 9.09 0.95 -45.72
C ARG A 34 10.05 1.63 -46.70
N PRO A 35 10.14 2.98 -46.75
CA PRO A 35 11.27 3.64 -47.39
C PRO A 35 12.45 3.77 -46.41
N ALA A 36 13.61 3.35 -46.86
CA ALA A 36 14.91 3.56 -46.22
C ALA A 36 15.25 5.07 -46.16
N LYS A 37 15.57 5.58 -44.97
CA LYS A 37 16.16 6.92 -44.81
C LYS A 37 17.67 6.83 -44.61
N LYS A 38 18.32 7.66 -45.41
CA LYS A 38 19.75 7.81 -45.69
C LYS A 38 20.53 8.28 -44.46
N ARG A 39 21.75 7.75 -44.31
CA ARG A 39 22.82 8.31 -43.46
C ARG A 39 23.50 9.44 -44.24
N PRO A 40 23.83 10.56 -43.60
CA PRO A 40 24.97 11.37 -44.02
C PRO A 40 26.17 11.13 -43.10
N THR A 41 27.24 10.66 -43.72
CA THR A 41 28.63 10.84 -43.31
C THR A 41 29.02 12.31 -43.40
N ALA A 42 29.66 12.86 -42.37
CA ALA A 42 30.52 14.02 -42.52
C ALA A 42 31.72 13.90 -41.55
N LEU A 43 32.88 13.68 -42.15
CA LEU A 43 34.19 13.98 -41.60
C LEU A 43 34.30 15.49 -41.34
N ALA A 44 34.89 15.89 -40.22
CA ALA A 44 35.76 17.07 -40.17
C ALA A 44 36.76 16.94 -39.01
N LYS A 45 38.03 16.78 -39.39
CA LYS A 45 39.21 16.96 -38.53
C LYS A 45 39.32 18.42 -38.10
N LYS A 46 39.75 18.66 -36.85
CA LYS A 46 40.70 19.75 -36.57
C LYS A 46 41.53 19.43 -35.33
N GLN A 47 42.85 19.51 -35.52
CA GLN A 47 43.91 19.31 -34.55
C GLN A 47 44.23 20.61 -33.81
N GLY A 48 44.87 20.45 -32.64
CA GLY A 48 45.70 21.45 -31.94
C GLY A 48 44.91 22.31 -30.94
N GLY A 49 45.32 22.49 -29.68
CA GLY A 49 46.54 22.14 -28.97
C GLY A 49 46.57 22.92 -27.65
N ALA A 50 47.58 22.64 -26.82
CA ALA A 50 48.04 23.38 -25.64
C ALA A 50 47.30 23.17 -24.30
N SER A 51 47.98 22.35 -23.49
CA SER A 51 48.11 22.37 -22.04
C SER A 51 48.00 23.74 -21.35
N VAL A 52 47.25 23.81 -20.24
CA VAL A 52 47.62 24.61 -19.06
C VAL A 52 47.17 23.88 -17.79
N ASN A 53 48.13 23.34 -17.05
CA ASN A 53 48.01 23.06 -15.63
C ASN A 53 47.88 24.39 -14.87
N LYS A 54 46.86 24.56 -14.03
CA LYS A 54 46.95 25.44 -12.85
C LYS A 54 45.86 25.17 -11.82
N ARG A 55 46.35 24.89 -10.60
CA ARG A 55 45.79 25.23 -9.28
C ARG A 55 44.52 24.53 -8.80
N ARG A 56 44.77 23.47 -8.03
CA ARG A 56 44.08 23.22 -6.76
C ARG A 56 44.39 24.37 -5.80
N GLU A 57 43.35 24.98 -5.24
CA GLU A 57 43.31 25.43 -3.85
C GLU A 57 41.91 25.95 -3.48
N ASN A 58 41.37 25.36 -2.40
CA ASN A 58 40.48 25.93 -1.40
C ASN A 58 39.10 26.45 -1.85
N ARG A 59 38.13 25.52 -1.96
CA ARG A 59 36.72 25.83 -1.64
C ARG A 59 36.28 25.01 -0.44
N ALA A 60 36.10 25.73 0.67
CA ALA A 60 35.41 25.25 1.85
C ALA A 60 34.12 24.52 1.46
N ALA A 61 33.95 23.32 2.03
CA ALA A 61 32.74 22.51 1.89
C ALA A 61 31.55 23.26 2.50
N LYS A 62 30.90 24.12 1.69
CA LYS A 62 29.49 24.45 1.91
C LYS A 62 28.74 23.11 1.87
N LYS A 63 28.09 22.76 2.98
CA LYS A 63 27.07 21.69 2.99
C LYS A 63 26.19 21.89 1.76
N PRO A 64 25.97 20.87 0.91
CA PRO A 64 25.10 21.03 -0.24
C PRO A 64 23.72 21.40 0.30
N GLY A 65 23.31 22.64 0.04
CA GLY A 65 21.94 23.07 0.27
C GLY A 65 21.02 22.08 -0.44
N ILE A 66 20.02 21.61 0.29
CA ILE A 66 18.95 20.76 -0.24
C ILE A 66 18.40 21.48 -1.48
N ALA A 67 18.56 20.83 -2.64
CA ALA A 67 18.12 21.38 -3.91
C ALA A 67 16.61 21.62 -3.82
N LYS A 68 16.22 22.86 -4.08
CA LYS A 68 14.82 23.27 -4.11
C LYS A 68 14.18 22.63 -5.35
N SER A 69 13.14 21.84 -5.07
CA SER A 69 12.15 21.21 -5.94
C SER A 69 12.61 20.23 -7.04
N ASN A 70 12.43 18.94 -6.75
CA ASN A 70 12.33 17.87 -7.75
C ASN A 70 10.99 17.99 -8.49
N GLU A 71 10.85 18.99 -9.35
CA GLU A 71 9.67 19.17 -10.20
C GLU A 71 9.77 18.34 -11.49
N VAL A 72 8.62 17.82 -11.94
CA VAL A 72 8.54 17.07 -13.20
C VAL A 72 8.84 17.99 -14.37
N LYS A 73 9.72 17.54 -15.26
CA LYS A 73 10.00 18.24 -16.51
C LYS A 73 8.85 18.03 -17.48
N ALA A 74 8.13 19.09 -17.81
CA ALA A 74 7.06 19.08 -18.81
C ALA A 74 7.59 18.60 -20.19
N GLY A 75 6.76 17.84 -20.92
CA GLY A 75 7.06 17.39 -22.28
C GLY A 75 7.79 16.05 -22.40
N PHE A 76 8.10 15.36 -21.30
CA PHE A 76 8.66 14.00 -21.32
C PHE A 76 7.66 13.00 -20.72
N SER A 77 7.49 11.84 -21.36
CA SER A 77 6.61 10.79 -20.84
C SER A 77 7.27 10.05 -19.67
N SER A 78 6.45 9.61 -18.72
CA SER A 78 6.88 8.66 -17.70
C SER A 78 7.36 7.36 -18.33
N LYS A 79 8.24 6.64 -17.62
CA LYS A 79 8.73 5.33 -18.03
C LYS A 79 8.41 4.29 -16.96
N PRO A 80 8.00 3.07 -17.35
CA PRO A 80 7.83 2.00 -16.37
C PRO A 80 9.18 1.69 -15.74
N ASP A 81 9.16 1.45 -14.44
CA ASP A 81 10.33 1.03 -13.70
C ASP A 81 10.71 -0.40 -14.12
N LYS A 82 11.99 -0.59 -14.46
CA LYS A 82 12.52 -1.87 -14.89
C LYS A 82 12.67 -2.87 -13.72
N TRP A 83 12.82 -2.36 -12.51
CA TRP A 83 13.08 -3.14 -11.30
C TRP A 83 11.80 -3.40 -10.49
N TYR A 84 10.84 -2.47 -10.50
CA TYR A 84 9.60 -2.58 -9.72
C TYR A 84 8.37 -2.61 -10.64
N LYS A 85 7.72 -3.77 -10.75
CA LYS A 85 6.51 -3.93 -11.59
C LYS A 85 5.39 -3.01 -11.11
N GLY A 86 4.78 -2.28 -12.04
CA GLY A 86 3.67 -1.37 -11.76
C GLY A 86 4.09 0.03 -11.32
N ARG A 87 5.39 0.26 -11.08
CA ARG A 87 5.92 1.57 -10.72
C ARG A 87 6.27 2.39 -11.96
N ASN A 88 5.98 3.69 -11.93
CA ASN A 88 6.39 4.63 -12.96
C ASN A 88 7.47 5.57 -12.45
N LEU A 89 8.40 5.91 -13.33
CA LEU A 89 9.42 6.91 -13.11
C LEU A 89 9.13 8.14 -13.95
N TYR A 90 9.18 9.30 -13.31
CA TYR A 90 8.88 10.60 -13.87
C TYR A 90 10.17 11.36 -14.17
N PRO A 91 10.26 12.02 -15.33
CA PRO A 91 11.43 12.78 -15.73
C PRO A 91 11.59 14.03 -14.86
N THR A 92 12.73 14.16 -14.20
CA THR A 92 13.10 15.25 -13.30
C THR A 92 14.43 15.86 -13.75
N ALA A 93 14.62 17.17 -13.54
CA ALA A 93 15.90 17.81 -13.83
C ALA A 93 16.95 17.44 -12.77
N GLY A 94 18.00 16.71 -13.17
CA GLY A 94 19.16 16.45 -12.34
C GLY A 94 20.02 17.70 -12.13
N LYS A 95 20.93 17.65 -11.15
CA LYS A 95 21.84 18.76 -10.82
C LYS A 95 22.67 19.26 -12.01
N ASP A 96 22.96 18.36 -12.95
CA ASP A 96 23.77 18.65 -14.14
C ASP A 96 22.90 19.03 -15.36
N GLY A 97 21.60 19.27 -15.17
CA GLY A 97 20.63 19.49 -16.24
C GLY A 97 20.22 18.21 -17.00
N ALA A 98 20.83 17.07 -16.68
CA ALA A 98 20.46 15.76 -17.22
C ALA A 98 19.05 15.34 -16.73
N THR A 99 18.24 14.76 -17.61
CA THR A 99 16.94 14.18 -17.19
C THR A 99 17.18 12.89 -16.41
N ILE A 100 16.86 12.90 -15.12
CA ILE A 100 16.82 11.72 -14.25
C ILE A 100 15.37 11.26 -14.18
N TYR A 101 15.12 9.96 -13.97
CA TYR A 101 13.78 9.42 -13.82
C TYR A 101 13.61 8.98 -12.37
N LEU A 102 12.74 9.67 -11.62
CA LEU A 102 12.49 9.42 -10.20
C LEU A 102 11.04 8.93 -10.00
N PRO A 103 10.77 8.03 -9.04
CA PRO A 103 9.40 7.62 -8.71
C PRO A 103 8.62 8.79 -8.10
N GLN A 104 7.30 8.65 -8.05
CA GLN A 104 6.43 9.48 -7.20
C GLN A 104 6.71 9.19 -5.72
N GLN A 105 6.34 10.11 -4.84
CA GLN A 105 6.61 10.00 -3.40
C GLN A 105 5.91 8.79 -2.80
N ASN A 106 4.66 8.51 -3.19
CA ASN A 106 3.91 7.33 -2.73
C ASN A 106 4.47 6.00 -3.27
N ASP A 107 5.18 6.02 -4.39
CA ASP A 107 5.80 4.85 -5.02
C ASP A 107 7.30 4.69 -4.66
N ALA A 108 7.85 5.65 -3.91
CA ALA A 108 9.26 5.67 -3.55
C ALA A 108 9.53 4.65 -2.45
N THR A 109 10.59 3.87 -2.62
CA THR A 109 11.09 2.99 -1.55
C THR A 109 11.52 3.83 -0.34
N PRO A 110 11.55 3.25 0.88
CA PRO A 110 12.07 3.95 2.06
C PRO A 110 13.46 4.55 1.85
N SER A 111 14.31 3.88 1.06
CA SER A 111 15.65 4.36 0.71
C SER A 111 15.64 5.57 -0.25
N GLU A 112 14.68 5.63 -1.18
CA GLU A 112 14.49 6.76 -2.09
C GLU A 112 13.89 7.96 -1.35
N LEU A 113 12.93 7.72 -0.44
CA LEU A 113 12.36 8.74 0.45
C LEU A 113 13.44 9.38 1.33
N LEU A 114 14.26 8.57 1.99
CA LEU A 114 15.33 9.03 2.87
C LEU A 114 16.42 9.82 2.11
N LYS A 115 16.64 9.51 0.83
CA LYS A 115 17.58 10.23 -0.05
C LYS A 115 16.96 11.42 -0.78
N GLY A 116 15.65 11.67 -0.63
CA GLY A 116 14.94 12.68 -1.43
C GLY A 116 14.95 12.38 -2.94
N GLN A 117 15.05 11.12 -3.33
CA GLN A 117 15.09 10.66 -4.73
C GLN A 117 13.68 10.31 -5.23
N PHE A 118 12.77 11.26 -5.07
CA PHE A 118 11.40 11.14 -5.55
C PHE A 118 10.94 12.48 -6.12
N VAL A 119 9.94 12.43 -6.97
CA VAL A 119 9.14 13.59 -7.34
C VAL A 119 7.99 13.67 -6.34
N LYS A 120 7.66 14.87 -5.84
CA LYS A 120 6.39 15.06 -5.12
C LYS A 120 5.27 14.44 -5.93
N ASP A 121 4.32 13.79 -5.26
CA ASP A 121 3.15 13.23 -5.93
C ASP A 121 2.52 14.34 -6.76
N VAL A 122 2.68 14.22 -8.07
CA VAL A 122 1.98 15.09 -8.99
C VAL A 122 0.53 14.71 -8.79
N ASP A 123 -0.28 15.67 -8.40
CA ASP A 123 -1.72 15.54 -8.44
C ASP A 123 -2.15 15.35 -9.91
N VAL A 124 -1.98 14.13 -10.44
CA VAL A 124 -2.21 13.81 -11.86
C VAL A 124 -3.71 13.70 -12.16
N GLY A 125 -4.56 13.76 -11.13
CA GLY A 125 -6.00 13.80 -11.32
C GLY A 125 -6.42 15.17 -11.83
N LYS A 126 -7.11 15.20 -12.97
CA LYS A 126 -7.74 16.43 -13.47
C LYS A 126 -8.89 16.82 -12.56
N GLU A 127 -9.14 18.11 -12.40
CA GLU A 127 -10.31 18.61 -11.68
C GLU A 127 -11.58 18.44 -12.52
N VAL A 128 -12.71 18.17 -11.86
CA VAL A 128 -14.02 18.09 -12.52
C VAL A 128 -14.43 19.47 -13.01
N ALA A 129 -14.87 19.55 -14.27
CA ALA A 129 -15.52 20.72 -14.81
C ALA A 129 -16.87 20.93 -14.10
N ALA A 130 -17.00 22.04 -13.36
CA ALA A 130 -18.22 22.37 -12.63
C ALA A 130 -19.43 22.51 -13.57
N GLY A 131 -20.61 22.10 -13.10
CA GLY A 131 -21.88 22.32 -13.79
C GLY A 131 -22.21 21.34 -14.93
N ILE A 132 -21.36 20.33 -15.20
CA ILE A 132 -21.66 19.28 -16.17
C ILE A 132 -21.86 17.96 -15.42
N PRO A 133 -22.99 17.25 -15.62
CA PRO A 133 -23.22 15.99 -14.93
C PRO A 133 -22.31 14.86 -15.45
N PRO A 134 -21.95 13.88 -14.60
CA PRO A 134 -21.21 12.70 -15.04
C PRO A 134 -22.02 11.86 -16.02
N LYS A 135 -21.33 11.09 -16.87
CA LYS A 135 -21.94 10.16 -17.83
C LYS A 135 -21.58 8.73 -17.48
N ALA A 136 -22.55 7.83 -17.59
CA ALA A 136 -22.27 6.40 -17.48
C ALA A 136 -21.31 5.95 -18.59
N ASP A 137 -20.31 5.15 -18.22
CA ASP A 137 -19.40 4.56 -19.17
C ASP A 137 -20.12 3.51 -20.03
N LYS A 138 -19.98 3.63 -21.35
CA LYS A 138 -20.56 2.69 -22.32
C LYS A 138 -19.85 1.33 -22.33
N TRP A 139 -18.58 1.30 -21.95
CA TRP A 139 -17.74 0.09 -22.02
C TRP A 139 -17.68 -0.67 -20.69
N TYR A 140 -17.85 0.01 -19.56
CA TYR A 140 -17.77 -0.58 -18.22
C TYR A 140 -19.06 -0.33 -17.43
N LYS A 141 -19.84 -1.39 -17.21
CA LYS A 141 -21.14 -1.29 -16.52
C LYS A 141 -20.95 -0.85 -15.08
N GLY A 142 -21.62 0.26 -14.71
CA GLY A 142 -21.57 0.81 -13.35
C GLY A 142 -20.43 1.80 -13.12
N ARG A 143 -19.62 2.11 -14.12
CA ARG A 143 -18.57 3.14 -14.04
C ARG A 143 -19.10 4.50 -14.47
N ASN A 144 -18.77 5.57 -13.74
CA ASN A 144 -19.16 6.93 -14.10
C ASN A 144 -17.93 7.71 -14.59
N LEU A 145 -18.11 8.42 -15.69
CA LEU A 145 -17.10 9.32 -16.25
C LEU A 145 -17.47 10.75 -15.92
N TYR A 146 -16.53 11.47 -15.32
CA TYR A 146 -16.67 12.84 -14.89
C TYR A 146 -16.10 13.79 -15.95
N PRO A 147 -16.78 14.90 -16.25
CA PRO A 147 -16.32 15.86 -17.23
C PRO A 147 -15.11 16.61 -16.69
N THR A 148 -14.08 16.76 -17.52
CA THR A 148 -12.87 17.56 -17.26
C THR A 148 -12.55 18.37 -18.51
N LEU A 149 -11.89 19.51 -18.35
CA LEU A 149 -11.45 20.31 -19.49
C LEU A 149 -10.05 19.86 -19.94
N ASP A 150 -9.88 19.67 -21.24
CA ASP A 150 -8.54 19.51 -21.82
C ASP A 150 -7.81 20.86 -21.95
N GLU A 151 -6.55 20.84 -22.39
CA GLU A 151 -5.73 22.04 -22.60
C GLU A 151 -6.33 23.01 -23.62
N ASN A 152 -7.27 22.54 -24.46
CA ASN A 152 -7.97 23.35 -25.47
C ASN A 152 -9.34 23.82 -24.98
N GLY A 153 -9.70 23.59 -23.71
CA GLY A 153 -11.01 23.90 -23.16
C GLY A 153 -12.14 22.97 -23.62
N LYS A 154 -11.84 21.85 -24.28
CA LYS A 154 -12.83 20.85 -24.68
C LYS A 154 -13.12 19.90 -23.52
N THR A 155 -14.41 19.64 -23.28
CA THR A 155 -14.84 18.68 -22.27
C THR A 155 -14.51 17.24 -22.69
N ILE A 156 -13.70 16.57 -21.90
CA ILE A 156 -13.40 15.13 -21.98
C ILE A 156 -13.94 14.45 -20.72
N TYR A 157 -14.37 13.18 -20.84
CA TYR A 157 -14.96 12.44 -19.73
C TYR A 157 -13.97 11.40 -19.24
N LEU A 158 -13.54 11.50 -17.99
CA LEU A 158 -12.54 10.63 -17.37
C LEU A 158 -13.13 9.91 -16.16
N PRO A 159 -12.75 8.66 -15.87
CA PRO A 159 -13.18 7.98 -14.66
C PRO A 159 -12.58 8.64 -13.42
N GLN A 160 -13.18 8.36 -12.27
CA GLN A 160 -12.57 8.63 -10.97
C GLN A 160 -11.31 7.77 -10.76
N GLN A 161 -10.39 8.23 -9.90
CA GLN A 161 -9.12 7.55 -9.63
C GLN A 161 -9.33 6.11 -9.14
N SER A 162 -10.30 5.90 -8.25
CA SER A 162 -10.70 4.59 -7.74
C SER A 162 -11.31 3.66 -8.80
N GLU A 163 -11.88 4.20 -9.88
CA GLU A 163 -12.51 3.46 -10.97
C GLU A 163 -11.63 3.35 -12.23
N ALA A 164 -10.48 4.02 -12.23
CA ALA A 164 -9.58 4.08 -13.36
C ALA A 164 -8.86 2.74 -13.55
N THR A 165 -8.82 2.27 -14.80
CA THR A 165 -8.03 1.10 -15.16
C THR A 165 -6.54 1.39 -14.94
N PRO A 166 -5.69 0.36 -14.76
CA PRO A 166 -4.24 0.55 -14.63
C PRO A 166 -3.64 1.36 -15.78
N SER A 167 -4.19 1.23 -17.00
CA SER A 167 -3.74 2.01 -18.17
C SER A 167 -4.15 3.49 -18.10
N GLU A 168 -5.32 3.80 -17.54
CA GLU A 168 -5.82 5.18 -17.35
C GLU A 168 -5.04 5.87 -16.23
N LEU A 169 -4.80 5.17 -15.10
CA LEU A 169 -3.93 5.62 -14.01
C LEU A 169 -2.53 5.95 -14.51
N LEU A 170 -1.92 5.03 -15.28
CA LEU A 170 -0.59 5.22 -15.87
C LEU A 170 -0.47 6.49 -16.72
N LYS A 171 -1.56 6.85 -17.40
CA LYS A 171 -1.62 7.99 -18.32
C LYS A 171 -2.10 9.28 -17.66
N GLY A 172 -2.46 9.27 -16.36
CA GLY A 172 -3.10 10.41 -15.72
C GLY A 172 -4.47 10.74 -16.33
N GLN A 173 -5.15 9.75 -16.92
CA GLN A 173 -6.46 9.91 -17.55
C GLN A 173 -7.57 9.59 -16.54
N PHE A 174 -7.53 10.27 -15.40
CA PHE A 174 -8.53 10.15 -14.35
C PHE A 174 -8.79 11.51 -13.70
N VAL A 175 -9.91 11.59 -13.01
CA VAL A 175 -10.26 12.69 -12.11
C VAL A 175 -9.90 12.24 -10.70
N LYS A 176 -9.39 13.14 -9.86
CA LYS A 176 -9.30 12.86 -8.41
C LYS A 176 -10.64 12.33 -7.93
N ASP A 177 -10.61 11.33 -7.05
CA ASP A 177 -11.83 10.85 -6.40
C ASP A 177 -12.51 12.04 -5.75
N VAL A 178 -13.64 12.43 -6.32
CA VAL A 178 -14.40 13.54 -5.76
C VAL A 178 -15.02 12.97 -4.52
N ASP A 179 -14.55 13.39 -3.36
CA ASP A 179 -15.29 13.26 -2.10
C ASP A 179 -16.52 14.19 -2.19
N THR A 180 -17.44 13.86 -3.09
CA THR A 180 -18.77 14.47 -3.28
C THR A 180 -19.72 14.04 -2.18
N GLY A 181 -19.21 13.83 -0.96
CA GLY A 181 -20.09 13.78 0.19
C GLY A 181 -20.77 15.13 0.30
N LYS A 182 -22.11 15.14 0.28
CA LYS A 182 -22.88 16.36 0.48
C LYS A 182 -22.68 16.86 1.91
N GLU A 183 -22.79 18.16 2.11
CA GLU A 183 -22.74 18.74 3.46
C GLU A 183 -24.08 18.53 4.18
N VAL A 184 -24.01 18.28 5.50
CA VAL A 184 -25.21 18.20 6.35
C VAL A 184 -25.80 19.59 6.50
N LEU A 185 -27.12 19.68 6.44
CA LEU A 185 -27.83 20.88 6.87
C LEU A 185 -27.79 20.97 8.40
N ASN A 186 -27.03 21.93 8.93
CA ASN A 186 -26.95 22.15 10.38
C ASN A 186 -28.32 22.56 10.96
N GLY A 187 -28.67 22.01 12.12
CA GLY A 187 -29.89 22.36 12.86
C GLY A 187 -31.12 21.49 12.56
N VAL A 188 -31.02 20.49 11.68
CA VAL A 188 -32.10 19.51 11.46
C VAL A 188 -31.64 18.14 11.93
N ASP A 189 -32.42 17.52 12.82
CA ASP A 189 -32.12 16.19 13.33
C ASP A 189 -32.20 15.13 12.21
N PRO A 190 -31.27 14.14 12.19
CA PRO A 190 -31.31 13.05 11.23
C PRO A 190 -32.52 12.16 11.48
N LYS A 191 -32.95 11.48 10.44
CA LYS A 191 -34.06 10.52 10.51
C LYS A 191 -33.51 9.10 10.55
N PRO A 192 -34.07 8.21 11.38
CA PRO A 192 -33.73 6.80 11.31
C PRO A 192 -34.11 6.27 9.93
N ASP A 193 -33.24 5.46 9.35
CA ASP A 193 -33.53 4.81 8.09
C ASP A 193 -34.62 3.75 8.28
N ARG A 194 -35.66 3.84 7.45
CA ARG A 194 -36.78 2.89 7.46
C ARG A 194 -36.37 1.48 6.99
N TRP A 195 -35.36 1.38 6.14
CA TRP A 195 -34.93 0.13 5.51
C TRP A 195 -33.75 -0.54 6.22
N TYR A 196 -32.91 0.23 6.92
CA TYR A 196 -31.70 -0.27 7.58
C TYR A 196 -31.70 0.08 9.08
N LYS A 197 -31.92 -0.93 9.93
CA LYS A 197 -32.00 -0.73 11.38
C LYS A 197 -30.67 -0.22 11.93
N GLY A 198 -30.71 0.89 12.66
CA GLY A 198 -29.52 1.51 13.26
C GLY A 198 -28.76 2.46 12.34
N ARG A 199 -29.19 2.64 11.09
CA ARG A 199 -28.65 3.63 10.16
C ARG A 199 -29.40 4.94 10.28
N ASN A 200 -28.69 6.07 10.25
CA ASN A 200 -29.29 7.39 10.27
C ASN A 200 -29.12 8.09 8.92
N LEU A 201 -30.15 8.78 8.47
CA LEU A 201 -30.15 9.59 7.26
C LEU A 201 -30.11 11.06 7.64
N TYR A 202 -29.14 11.77 7.09
CA TYR A 202 -28.79 13.14 7.40
C TYR A 202 -29.39 14.08 6.35
N PRO A 203 -30.01 15.18 6.77
CA PRO A 203 -30.59 16.15 5.85
C PRO A 203 -29.49 16.86 5.05
N THR A 204 -29.66 16.90 3.74
CA THR A 204 -28.78 17.58 2.78
C THR A 204 -29.64 18.38 1.81
N LEU A 205 -29.12 19.50 1.32
CA LEU A 205 -29.79 20.23 0.26
C LEU A 205 -29.50 19.56 -1.09
N ASP A 206 -30.52 19.33 -1.90
CA ASP A 206 -30.32 18.98 -3.31
C ASP A 206 -30.10 20.23 -4.18
N GLU A 207 -29.77 20.03 -5.46
CA GLU A 207 -29.54 21.11 -6.43
C GLU A 207 -30.77 22.00 -6.64
N ASN A 208 -31.96 21.52 -6.26
CA ASN A 208 -33.22 22.27 -6.35
C ASN A 208 -33.59 22.96 -5.02
N GLY A 209 -32.71 22.91 -4.02
CA GLY A 209 -32.96 23.46 -2.69
C GLY A 209 -33.89 22.63 -1.80
N LYS A 210 -34.29 21.43 -2.23
CA LYS A 210 -35.13 20.51 -1.46
C LYS A 210 -34.28 19.68 -0.51
N THR A 211 -34.76 19.51 0.72
CA THR A 211 -34.09 18.65 1.71
C THR A 211 -34.22 17.17 1.32
N THR A 212 -33.08 16.52 1.10
CA THR A 212 -32.96 15.07 0.87
C THR A 212 -32.17 14.44 2.00
N TYR A 213 -32.53 13.22 2.41
CA TYR A 213 -31.90 12.55 3.55
C TYR A 213 -30.95 11.46 3.04
N LEU A 214 -29.65 11.59 3.33
CA LEU A 214 -28.59 10.71 2.85
C LEU A 214 -27.82 10.09 4.02
N PRO A 215 -27.35 8.84 3.92
CA PRO A 215 -26.53 8.23 4.97
C PRO A 215 -25.14 8.90 5.06
N GLN A 216 -24.46 8.68 6.17
CA GLN A 216 -23.03 8.98 6.31
C GLN A 216 -22.18 8.08 5.41
N LYS A 217 -20.99 8.53 5.00
CA LYS A 217 -20.07 7.78 4.12
C LYS A 217 -19.76 6.39 4.69
N SER A 218 -19.53 6.31 5.99
CA SER A 218 -19.28 5.05 6.72
C SER A 218 -20.47 4.10 6.77
N GLU A 219 -21.71 4.60 6.64
CA GLU A 219 -22.95 3.81 6.68
C GLU A 219 -23.59 3.61 5.30
N ALA A 220 -23.00 4.20 4.26
CA ALA A 220 -23.52 4.17 2.90
C ALA A 220 -23.32 2.79 2.27
N THR A 221 -24.35 2.30 1.57
CA THR A 221 -24.23 1.10 0.76
C THR A 221 -23.28 1.32 -0.42
N PRO A 222 -22.70 0.27 -1.02
CA PRO A 222 -21.85 0.40 -2.19
C PRO A 222 -22.53 1.13 -3.36
N SER A 223 -23.86 1.01 -3.49
CA SER A 223 -24.64 1.71 -4.51
C SER A 223 -24.81 3.21 -4.22
N GLU A 224 -24.91 3.60 -2.95
CA GLU A 224 -24.99 5.00 -2.52
C GLU A 224 -23.62 5.68 -2.65
N LEU A 225 -22.55 4.99 -2.26
CA LEU A 225 -21.15 5.44 -2.44
C LEU A 225 -20.85 5.73 -3.91
N LEU A 226 -21.17 4.79 -4.80
CA LEU A 226 -20.97 4.91 -6.25
C LEU A 226 -21.72 6.10 -6.87
N LYS A 227 -22.86 6.46 -6.28
CA LYS A 227 -23.69 7.59 -6.74
C LYS A 227 -23.35 8.91 -6.06
N GLY A 228 -22.41 8.94 -5.11
CA GLY A 228 -22.18 10.12 -4.27
C GLY A 228 -23.39 10.49 -3.40
N GLN A 229 -24.27 9.53 -3.11
CA GLN A 229 -25.48 9.72 -2.30
C GLN A 229 -25.18 9.50 -0.82
N PHE A 230 -24.19 10.20 -0.31
CA PHE A 230 -23.79 10.16 1.09
C PHE A 230 -23.38 11.54 1.58
N VAL A 231 -23.31 11.67 2.89
CA VAL A 231 -22.75 12.82 3.59
C VAL A 231 -21.35 12.47 4.07
N LYS A 232 -20.40 13.41 3.98
CA LYS A 232 -19.09 13.23 4.63
C LYS A 232 -19.29 12.88 6.10
N ASP A 233 -18.51 11.92 6.58
CA ASP A 233 -18.51 11.61 8.01
C ASP A 233 -18.06 12.87 8.75
N VAL A 234 -18.89 13.33 9.68
CA VAL A 234 -18.59 14.53 10.45
C VAL A 234 -17.45 14.18 11.41
N GLU A 235 -16.22 14.58 11.10
CA GLU A 235 -15.07 14.46 12.00
C GLU A 235 -15.03 15.61 13.03
N ALA A 236 -16.16 15.90 13.68
CA ALA A 236 -16.25 16.94 14.71
C ALA A 236 -15.82 16.42 16.08
N GLY A 237 -14.71 15.68 16.14
CA GLY A 237 -14.15 15.24 17.42
C GLY A 237 -13.49 16.43 18.12
N LYS A 238 -13.90 16.73 19.35
CA LYS A 238 -13.17 17.67 20.21
C LYS A 238 -11.79 17.08 20.57
N GLU A 239 -10.88 17.92 21.02
CA GLU A 239 -9.60 17.47 21.58
C GLU A 239 -9.76 17.15 23.07
N VAL A 240 -9.04 16.13 23.54
CA VAL A 240 -8.98 15.77 24.97
C VAL A 240 -8.20 16.86 25.69
N LEU A 241 -8.66 17.25 26.87
CA LEU A 241 -7.89 18.09 27.78
C LEU A 241 -6.82 17.24 28.47
N ASP A 242 -5.55 17.49 28.14
CA ASP A 242 -4.41 16.76 28.70
C ASP A 242 -4.31 16.92 30.23
N GLY A 243 -3.85 15.86 30.90
CA GLY A 243 -3.59 15.85 32.35
C GLY A 243 -4.80 15.59 33.25
N THR A 244 -6.00 15.43 32.69
CA THR A 244 -7.20 15.07 33.47
C THR A 244 -7.64 13.65 33.15
N ALA A 245 -7.72 12.80 34.18
CA ALA A 245 -8.09 11.40 34.00
C ALA A 245 -9.53 11.24 33.46
N PRO A 246 -9.77 10.25 32.57
CA PRO A 246 -11.12 9.94 32.11
C PRO A 246 -12.00 9.46 33.27
N LYS A 247 -13.30 9.74 33.17
CA LYS A 247 -14.31 9.29 34.14
C LYS A 247 -15.12 8.14 33.55
N PRO A 248 -15.45 7.09 34.33
CA PRO A 248 -16.37 6.08 33.86
C PRO A 248 -17.75 6.68 33.60
N ASP A 249 -18.39 6.26 32.52
CA ASP A 249 -19.74 6.69 32.20
C ASP A 249 -20.74 6.06 33.18
N ARG A 250 -21.57 6.90 33.81
CA ARG A 250 -22.58 6.46 34.76
C ARG A 250 -23.71 5.66 34.10
N TRP A 251 -24.01 5.91 32.82
CA TRP A 251 -25.11 5.31 32.09
C TRP A 251 -24.70 4.10 31.24
N TYR A 252 -23.43 4.02 30.83
CA TYR A 252 -22.92 2.95 29.96
C TYR A 252 -21.73 2.22 30.61
N LYS A 253 -21.96 0.99 31.07
CA LYS A 253 -20.89 0.17 31.68
C LYS A 253 -19.73 -0.06 30.70
N GLY A 254 -18.51 0.18 31.16
CA GLY A 254 -17.28 -0.03 30.38
C GLY A 254 -16.90 1.13 29.47
N ARG A 255 -17.74 2.16 29.36
CA ARG A 255 -17.46 3.36 28.58
C ARG A 255 -16.73 4.40 29.44
N ASN A 256 -15.70 5.03 28.88
CA ASN A 256 -14.98 6.14 29.51
C ASN A 256 -15.35 7.47 28.84
N LEU A 257 -15.48 8.50 29.65
CA LEU A 257 -15.70 9.88 29.22
C LEU A 257 -14.43 10.68 29.48
N TYR A 258 -13.94 11.33 28.43
CA TYR A 258 -12.71 12.11 28.42
C TYR A 258 -13.05 13.59 28.58
N PRO A 259 -12.29 14.32 29.42
CA PRO A 259 -12.51 15.74 29.62
C PRO A 259 -12.17 16.52 28.35
N THR A 260 -13.03 17.45 27.97
CA THR A 260 -12.87 18.37 26.84
C THR A 260 -13.27 19.77 27.27
N LEU A 261 -12.75 20.79 26.60
CA LEU A 261 -13.22 22.16 26.81
C LEU A 261 -14.42 22.45 25.89
N ASP A 262 -15.50 22.99 26.46
CA ASP A 262 -16.61 23.56 25.70
C ASP A 262 -16.29 24.98 25.22
N GLU A 263 -17.13 25.52 24.33
CA GLU A 263 -17.01 26.88 23.78
C GLU A 263 -17.02 27.95 24.89
N ASP A 264 -17.71 27.68 26.00
CA ASP A 264 -17.76 28.53 27.19
C ASP A 264 -16.53 28.38 28.11
N GLY A 265 -15.53 27.57 27.72
CA GLY A 265 -14.36 27.26 28.54
C GLY A 265 -14.62 26.29 29.71
N LYS A 266 -15.83 25.70 29.79
CA LYS A 266 -16.18 24.73 30.83
C LYS A 266 -15.69 23.33 30.46
N THR A 267 -15.23 22.56 31.45
CA THR A 267 -14.85 21.15 31.24
C THR A 267 -16.11 20.29 31.12
N THR A 268 -16.30 19.68 29.96
CA THR A 268 -17.29 18.62 29.74
C THR A 268 -16.62 17.27 29.56
N TYR A 269 -17.37 16.19 29.76
CA TYR A 269 -16.85 14.84 29.61
C TYR A 269 -17.57 14.17 28.44
N LEU A 270 -16.82 13.82 27.41
CA LEU A 270 -17.34 13.26 26.16
C LEU A 270 -16.72 11.88 25.90
N PRO A 271 -17.45 10.92 25.32
CA PRO A 271 -16.89 9.61 24.98
C PRO A 271 -15.90 9.73 23.81
N GLN A 272 -15.04 8.72 23.65
CA GLN A 272 -14.27 8.54 22.42
C GLN A 272 -15.16 8.26 21.22
N LYS A 273 -14.68 8.52 19.98
CA LYS A 273 -15.45 8.33 18.75
C LYS A 273 -15.98 6.89 18.63
N SER A 274 -15.15 5.90 18.92
CA SER A 274 -15.47 4.47 18.94
C SER A 274 -16.58 4.11 19.93
N ASP A 275 -16.58 4.74 21.11
CA ASP A 275 -17.56 4.51 22.19
C ASP A 275 -18.80 5.42 22.14
N ALA A 276 -18.76 6.47 21.32
CA ALA A 276 -19.84 7.43 21.18
C ALA A 276 -21.07 6.78 20.54
N THR A 277 -22.24 7.04 21.11
CA THR A 277 -23.52 6.67 20.50
C THR A 277 -23.70 7.39 19.16
N PRO A 278 -24.54 6.88 18.24
CA PRO A 278 -24.82 7.56 16.98
C PRO A 278 -25.32 9.01 17.16
N ALA A 279 -26.09 9.27 18.23
CA ALA A 279 -26.58 10.62 18.56
C ALA A 279 -25.47 11.54 19.09
N GLU A 280 -24.48 11.02 19.83
CA GLU A 280 -23.30 11.78 20.28
C GLU A 280 -22.37 12.09 19.10
N ARG A 281 -22.12 11.10 18.22
CA ARG A 281 -21.34 11.28 16.97
C ARG A 281 -21.94 12.36 16.08
N LEU A 282 -23.26 12.29 15.87
CA LEU A 282 -24.02 13.28 15.12
C LEU A 282 -23.80 14.71 15.65
N LYS A 283 -23.86 14.88 16.97
CA LYS A 283 -23.75 16.20 17.61
C LYS A 283 -22.30 16.68 17.74
N GLY A 284 -21.31 15.93 17.24
CA GLY A 284 -19.89 16.20 17.49
C GLY A 284 -19.55 16.14 18.99
N ARG A 285 -20.36 15.42 19.79
CA ARG A 285 -20.19 15.27 21.24
C ARG A 285 -19.35 14.05 21.56
N TYR A 286 -18.18 13.99 20.94
CA TYR A 286 -17.21 12.95 21.17
C TYR A 286 -15.81 13.54 21.03
N VAL A 287 -14.84 12.83 21.58
CA VAL A 287 -13.42 13.15 21.44
C VAL A 287 -12.85 12.22 20.40
N LYS A 288 -11.88 12.70 19.61
CA LYS A 288 -11.17 11.80 18.68
C LYS A 288 -10.70 10.57 19.47
N ASP A 289 -10.81 9.39 18.86
CA ASP A 289 -10.23 8.20 19.48
C ASP A 289 -8.78 8.56 19.80
N VAL A 290 -8.45 8.52 21.09
CA VAL A 290 -7.05 8.63 21.46
C VAL A 290 -6.43 7.44 20.76
N ASP A 291 -5.45 7.72 19.90
CA ASP A 291 -4.62 6.75 19.22
C ASP A 291 -3.89 5.94 20.30
N ALA A 292 -4.65 5.07 20.96
CA ALA A 292 -4.24 4.28 22.08
C ALA A 292 -3.20 3.32 21.54
N GLY A 293 -2.06 3.27 22.21
CA GLY A 293 -0.89 2.60 21.69
C GLY A 293 0.27 3.57 21.54
N LYS A 294 1.30 3.37 22.35
CA LYS A 294 2.57 4.08 22.22
C LYS A 294 3.37 3.45 21.08
N ASP A 295 4.25 4.22 20.47
CA ASP A 295 5.23 3.65 19.54
C ASP A 295 6.35 2.95 20.30
N ALA A 296 6.81 1.81 19.79
CA ALA A 296 8.01 1.16 20.32
C ALA A 296 9.23 2.03 20.04
N ILE A 297 10.09 2.17 21.04
CA ILE A 297 11.42 2.73 20.86
C ILE A 297 12.28 1.71 20.09
N GLU A 298 12.71 2.07 18.89
CA GLU A 298 13.64 1.24 18.11
C GLU A 298 14.97 1.03 18.88
N GLY A 299 15.54 -0.17 18.79
CA GLY A 299 16.84 -0.51 19.40
C GLY A 299 16.77 -1.19 20.77
N TYR A 300 15.60 -1.28 21.40
CA TYR A 300 15.41 -2.05 22.63
C TYR A 300 14.90 -3.46 22.34
N ALA A 301 15.50 -4.46 22.97
CA ALA A 301 15.01 -5.83 22.92
C ALA A 301 13.68 -5.94 23.69
N PRO A 302 12.68 -6.67 23.14
CA PRO A 302 11.47 -7.01 23.89
C PRO A 302 11.84 -7.81 25.15
N LYS A 303 11.12 -7.55 26.25
CA LYS A 303 11.25 -8.32 27.50
C LYS A 303 10.07 -9.24 27.65
N GLU A 304 10.29 -10.46 28.12
CA GLU A 304 9.17 -11.33 28.46
C GLU A 304 8.46 -10.81 29.71
N ASP A 305 7.13 -10.87 29.68
CA ASP A 305 6.31 -10.50 30.81
C ASP A 305 6.47 -11.50 31.96
N LYS A 306 6.81 -11.00 33.16
CA LYS A 306 6.97 -11.82 34.36
C LYS A 306 5.67 -12.48 34.82
N TRP A 307 4.53 -11.88 34.53
CA TRP A 307 3.21 -12.33 34.98
C TRP A 307 2.48 -13.15 33.92
N PHE A 308 2.76 -12.95 32.63
CA PHE A 308 2.10 -13.63 31.52
C PHE A 308 3.14 -14.32 30.62
N LYS A 309 3.39 -15.62 30.84
CA LYS A 309 4.35 -16.39 30.03
C LYS A 309 4.03 -16.31 28.54
N GLY A 310 5.05 -16.07 27.72
CA GLY A 310 4.91 -15.95 26.27
C GLY A 310 4.37 -14.60 25.77
N ARG A 311 4.14 -13.63 26.66
CA ARG A 311 3.80 -12.26 26.29
C ARG A 311 5.06 -11.41 26.23
N ASN A 312 5.28 -10.73 25.10
CA ASN A 312 6.41 -9.82 24.94
C ASN A 312 6.00 -8.38 25.25
N LEU A 313 6.82 -7.69 26.03
CA LEU A 313 6.72 -6.28 26.33
C LEU A 313 7.77 -5.50 25.55
N TYR A 314 7.35 -4.43 24.90
CA TYR A 314 8.16 -3.58 24.05
C TYR A 314 8.41 -2.25 24.76
N ALA A 315 9.65 -1.75 24.65
CA ALA A 315 10.03 -0.48 25.24
C ALA A 315 9.28 0.67 24.55
N THR A 316 8.70 1.56 25.34
CA THR A 316 7.97 2.75 24.90
C THR A 316 8.40 3.94 25.75
N LEU A 317 8.18 5.15 25.24
CA LEU A 317 8.46 6.36 26.00
C LEU A 317 7.29 6.67 26.94
N GLY A 318 7.56 6.66 28.24
CA GLY A 318 6.67 7.13 29.30
C GLY A 318 6.42 8.63 29.19
N ASP A 319 5.40 9.12 29.90
CA ASP A 319 5.01 10.53 29.82
C ASP A 319 6.06 11.45 30.47
N GLU A 320 6.88 10.88 31.37
CA GLU A 320 8.03 11.54 32.02
C GLU A 320 9.37 11.29 31.28
N GLY A 321 9.33 10.70 30.08
CA GLY A 321 10.52 10.38 29.28
C GLY A 321 11.26 9.11 29.73
N GLU A 322 10.74 8.39 30.70
CA GLU A 322 11.24 7.09 31.13
C GLU A 322 10.90 5.97 30.14
N VAL A 323 11.67 4.87 30.16
CA VAL A 323 11.39 3.72 29.30
C VAL A 323 10.42 2.76 29.99
N VAL A 324 9.19 2.69 29.49
CA VAL A 324 8.13 1.80 30.01
C VAL A 324 7.94 0.63 29.04
N TYR A 325 7.82 -0.59 29.56
CA TYR A 325 7.63 -1.79 28.75
C TYR A 325 6.14 -2.14 28.68
N LEU A 326 5.54 -2.05 27.49
CA LEU A 326 4.11 -2.30 27.25
C LEU A 326 3.90 -3.48 26.29
N PRO A 327 2.81 -4.27 26.42
CA PRO A 327 2.50 -5.36 25.51
C PRO A 327 2.11 -4.85 24.12
N GLN A 328 2.19 -5.71 23.11
CA GLN A 328 1.55 -5.44 21.81
C GLN A 328 0.01 -5.40 21.94
N GLU A 329 -0.65 -4.67 21.06
CA GLU A 329 -2.12 -4.58 21.01
C GLU A 329 -2.82 -5.96 21.01
N SER A 330 -2.27 -6.95 20.31
CA SER A 330 -2.81 -8.33 20.28
C SER A 330 -2.71 -9.07 21.60
N ASP A 331 -1.73 -8.70 22.43
CA ASP A 331 -1.37 -9.38 23.68
C ASP A 331 -1.78 -8.57 24.92
N ALA A 332 -2.34 -7.38 24.70
CA ALA A 332 -2.81 -6.48 25.73
C ALA A 332 -4.08 -7.03 26.37
N THR A 333 -4.13 -7.01 27.70
CA THR A 333 -5.35 -7.31 28.46
C THR A 333 -6.43 -6.26 28.17
N PRO A 334 -7.72 -6.58 28.39
CA PRO A 334 -8.80 -5.61 28.21
C PRO A 334 -8.58 -4.31 29.00
N SER A 335 -7.97 -4.39 30.18
CA SER A 335 -7.64 -3.22 31.00
C SER A 335 -6.48 -2.39 30.43
N GLU A 336 -5.48 -3.04 29.82
CA GLU A 336 -4.36 -2.35 29.14
C GLU A 336 -4.86 -1.68 27.84
N LEU A 337 -5.71 -2.35 27.05
CA LEU A 337 -6.37 -1.79 25.87
C LEU A 337 -7.20 -0.55 26.23
N GLN A 338 -8.03 -0.65 27.27
CA GLN A 338 -8.88 0.46 27.72
C GLN A 338 -8.07 1.66 28.21
N LYS A 339 -6.87 1.44 28.75
CA LYS A 339 -5.96 2.51 29.20
C LYS A 339 -5.00 2.98 28.11
N GLY A 340 -5.02 2.37 26.92
CA GLY A 340 -4.02 2.61 25.88
C GLY A 340 -2.60 2.24 26.27
N GLN A 341 -2.43 1.34 27.23
CA GLN A 341 -1.15 0.83 27.73
C GLN A 341 -0.66 -0.34 26.88
N PHE A 342 -0.55 -0.13 25.57
CA PHE A 342 -0.03 -1.11 24.64
C PHE A 342 0.84 -0.44 23.59
N VAL A 343 1.43 -1.24 22.71
CA VAL A 343 2.23 -0.77 21.59
C VAL A 343 1.50 -1.12 20.30
N LYS A 344 1.29 -0.12 19.44
CA LYS A 344 0.70 -0.37 18.11
C LYS A 344 1.60 -1.33 17.37
N ALA A 345 0.98 -2.27 16.64
CA ALA A 345 1.61 -3.39 15.94
C ALA A 345 3.07 -3.08 15.57
N VAL A 346 3.99 -3.44 16.48
CA VAL A 346 5.41 -3.31 16.19
C VAL A 346 5.63 -4.37 15.14
N ASP A 347 6.12 -3.94 13.98
CA ASP A 347 6.70 -4.83 13.00
C ASP A 347 7.75 -5.67 13.73
N ALA A 348 7.34 -6.82 14.28
CA ALA A 348 8.16 -7.69 15.11
C ALA A 348 9.23 -8.42 14.27
N GLY A 349 9.55 -7.89 13.10
CA GLY A 349 10.84 -8.09 12.50
C GLY A 349 11.85 -7.36 13.36
N LYS A 350 12.56 -8.09 14.22
CA LYS A 350 13.87 -7.69 14.74
C LYS A 350 14.64 -6.94 13.64
N LYS A 351 14.58 -5.60 13.62
CA LYS A 351 15.51 -4.77 12.85
C LYS A 351 16.84 -4.87 13.57
N VAL A 352 17.62 -5.86 13.18
CA VAL A 352 18.95 -5.75 12.57
C VAL A 352 19.39 -7.20 12.38
N ARG A 353 18.99 -7.78 11.26
CA ARG A 353 19.66 -8.96 10.70
C ARG A 353 20.44 -8.41 9.52
N GLU A 354 21.64 -7.92 9.77
CA GLU A 354 22.53 -7.64 8.65
C GLU A 354 22.80 -8.99 7.98
N VAL A 355 22.14 -9.22 6.84
CA VAL A 355 22.46 -10.35 5.97
C VAL A 355 23.91 -10.11 5.55
N LEU A 356 24.81 -10.86 6.16
CA LEU A 356 26.24 -10.71 5.96
C LEU A 356 26.60 -10.77 4.45
N PRO A 357 27.55 -9.95 3.98
CA PRO A 357 27.89 -9.89 2.57
C PRO A 357 28.49 -11.22 2.06
N GLN A 358 27.88 -11.72 0.98
CA GLN A 358 28.38 -12.49 -0.19
C GLN A 358 29.30 -13.73 -0.05
N ASN A 359 30.00 -13.92 1.06
CA ASN A 359 31.00 -14.98 1.22
C ASN A 359 30.46 -16.23 1.93
N LEU A 360 29.34 -16.12 2.65
CA LEU A 360 28.69 -17.25 3.30
C LEU A 360 27.59 -17.79 2.39
N LYS A 361 27.69 -19.08 2.05
CA LYS A 361 26.70 -19.75 1.21
C LYS A 361 25.44 -20.05 2.04
N PRO A 362 24.22 -19.83 1.50
CA PRO A 362 23.01 -20.38 2.07
C PRO A 362 23.15 -21.89 2.25
N LYS A 363 22.56 -22.43 3.33
CA LYS A 363 22.51 -23.86 3.59
C LYS A 363 21.10 -24.37 3.30
N THR A 364 20.99 -25.66 2.99
CA THR A 364 19.69 -26.32 2.90
C THR A 364 19.48 -27.13 4.16
N ASP A 365 18.31 -27.05 4.78
CA ASP A 365 17.95 -27.91 5.91
C ASP A 365 17.48 -29.29 5.45
N ASP A 366 17.20 -30.18 6.40
CA ASP A 366 16.71 -31.54 6.13
C ASP A 366 15.33 -31.57 5.45
N GLN A 367 14.62 -30.45 5.47
CA GLN A 367 13.31 -30.26 4.83
C GLN A 367 13.42 -29.67 3.42
N GLY A 368 14.63 -29.39 2.94
CA GLY A 368 14.87 -28.82 1.62
C GLY A 368 14.69 -27.29 1.56
N ARG A 369 14.51 -26.60 2.69
CA ARG A 369 14.35 -25.14 2.77
C ARG A 369 15.70 -24.45 2.72
N VAL A 370 15.76 -23.27 2.11
CA VAL A 370 17.02 -22.51 1.99
C VAL A 370 17.16 -21.58 3.20
N LEU A 371 18.18 -21.83 4.01
CA LEU A 371 18.51 -21.02 5.17
C LEU A 371 19.60 -20.00 4.84
N TYR A 372 19.36 -18.75 5.24
CA TYR A 372 20.23 -17.62 4.99
C TYR A 372 21.03 -17.29 6.27
N PRO A 373 22.35 -17.05 6.14
CA PRO A 373 23.19 -16.68 7.27
C PRO A 373 22.83 -15.29 7.78
N VAL A 374 22.64 -15.19 9.09
CA VAL A 374 22.27 -13.97 9.80
C VAL A 374 23.17 -13.83 11.02
N LYS A 375 23.73 -12.64 11.24
CA LYS A 375 24.35 -12.31 12.53
C LYS A 375 23.27 -12.03 13.56
N THR A 376 23.32 -12.75 14.66
CA THR A 376 22.52 -12.46 15.86
C THR A 376 23.43 -12.20 17.03
N GLN A 377 23.06 -11.26 17.89
CA GLN A 377 23.73 -11.06 19.16
C GLN A 377 23.12 -12.03 20.18
N SER A 378 23.94 -12.88 20.78
CA SER A 378 23.54 -13.76 21.88
C SER A 378 23.30 -12.94 23.16
N ASP A 379 22.61 -13.51 24.15
CA ASP A 379 22.31 -12.88 25.44
C ASP A 379 23.59 -12.46 26.19
N ASP A 380 24.72 -13.11 25.90
CA ASP A 380 26.06 -12.79 26.42
C ASP A 380 26.77 -11.65 25.66
N GLY A 381 26.09 -11.01 24.69
CA GLY A 381 26.64 -9.93 23.87
C GLY A 381 27.60 -10.38 22.76
N LYS A 382 27.86 -11.69 22.62
CA LYS A 382 28.69 -12.25 21.53
C LYS A 382 27.90 -12.36 20.23
N GLU A 383 28.54 -12.00 19.11
CA GLU A 383 27.98 -12.22 17.78
C GLU A 383 28.02 -13.72 17.43
N GLU A 384 26.86 -14.29 17.13
CA GLU A 384 26.70 -15.66 16.63
C GLU A 384 26.13 -15.65 15.21
N LEU A 385 26.60 -16.58 14.38
CA LEU A 385 26.10 -16.78 13.03
C LEU A 385 25.02 -17.86 13.04
N VAL A 386 23.76 -17.46 12.86
CA VAL A 386 22.61 -18.37 12.83
C VAL A 386 21.99 -18.38 11.43
N TYR A 387 21.43 -19.51 11.03
CA TYR A 387 20.83 -19.70 9.71
C TYR A 387 19.31 -19.72 9.83
N TYR A 388 18.61 -18.84 9.10
CA TYR A 388 17.15 -18.73 9.17
C TYR A 388 16.48 -18.86 7.79
N PRO A 389 15.27 -19.45 7.72
CA PRO A 389 14.51 -19.54 6.48
C PRO A 389 13.96 -18.17 6.06
N LYS A 390 13.48 -18.09 4.83
CA LYS A 390 12.67 -16.96 4.35
C LYS A 390 11.35 -16.86 5.09
N GLU A 391 10.76 -15.67 5.12
CA GLU A 391 9.45 -15.43 5.70
C GLU A 391 8.35 -16.30 5.06
N SER A 392 8.40 -16.50 3.74
CA SER A 392 7.47 -17.40 3.05
C SER A 392 7.68 -18.88 3.36
N GLU A 393 8.87 -19.28 3.81
CA GLU A 393 9.25 -20.68 4.11
C GLU A 393 9.29 -20.98 5.63
N ALA A 394 9.12 -19.95 6.46
CA ALA A 394 9.13 -20.06 7.91
C ALA A 394 7.83 -20.67 8.45
N THR A 395 7.97 -21.58 9.39
CA THR A 395 6.86 -22.15 10.17
C THR A 395 6.22 -21.09 11.07
N ALA A 396 4.97 -21.31 11.52
CA ALA A 396 4.28 -20.39 12.43
C ALA A 396 5.06 -20.14 13.74
N ALA A 397 5.77 -21.16 14.24
CA ALA A 397 6.63 -21.05 15.42
C ALA A 397 7.89 -20.20 15.15
N GLU A 398 8.50 -20.32 13.96
CA GLU A 398 9.63 -19.47 13.57
C GLU A 398 9.17 -18.01 13.36
N LYS A 399 7.98 -17.79 12.80
CA LYS A 399 7.39 -16.45 12.61
C LYS A 399 7.13 -15.73 13.92
N THR A 400 6.48 -16.42 14.87
CA THR A 400 6.20 -15.88 16.21
C THR A 400 7.48 -15.55 16.99
N LYS A 401 8.56 -16.32 16.79
CA LYS A 401 9.87 -16.05 17.40
C LYS A 401 10.74 -15.04 16.62
N GLY A 402 10.27 -14.52 15.49
CA GLY A 402 11.08 -13.65 14.62
C GLY A 402 12.33 -14.34 14.06
N GLN A 403 12.26 -15.66 13.85
CA GLN A 403 13.34 -16.54 13.38
C GLN A 403 13.30 -16.74 11.86
N PHE A 404 13.17 -15.66 11.10
CA PHE A 404 13.13 -15.69 9.62
C PHE A 404 13.81 -14.46 8.99
N VAL A 405 14.13 -14.54 7.71
CA VAL A 405 14.64 -13.41 6.90
C VAL A 405 13.50 -12.93 6.01
N ARG A 406 13.26 -11.61 5.96
CA ARG A 406 12.19 -11.06 5.12
C ARG A 406 12.45 -11.39 3.66
N ASP A 407 11.40 -11.75 2.93
CA ASP A 407 11.52 -12.17 1.53
C ASP A 407 12.21 -11.09 0.68
N GLU A 408 11.93 -9.82 0.97
CA GLU A 408 12.51 -8.64 0.30
C GLU A 408 14.03 -8.52 0.50
N GLU A 409 14.52 -8.84 1.69
CA GLU A 409 15.96 -8.77 2.02
C GLU A 409 16.76 -9.80 1.22
N VAL A 410 16.15 -10.94 0.89
CA VAL A 410 16.78 -11.96 0.05
C VAL A 410 16.72 -11.62 -1.44
N ILE A 411 15.68 -10.91 -1.88
CA ILE A 411 15.42 -10.62 -3.30
C ILE A 411 16.30 -9.47 -3.82
N ASN A 412 16.80 -8.60 -2.94
CA ASN A 412 17.56 -7.40 -3.33
C ASN A 412 19.00 -7.66 -3.81
N GLU A 413 19.52 -8.90 -3.80
CA GLU A 413 20.77 -9.24 -4.47
C GLU A 413 20.55 -10.00 -5.80
N PRO A 414 20.65 -9.35 -6.97
CA PRO A 414 20.45 -10.00 -8.28
C PRO A 414 21.42 -11.16 -8.58
N GLN A 415 22.48 -11.34 -7.79
CA GLN A 415 23.42 -12.45 -7.93
C GLN A 415 22.97 -13.75 -7.23
N THR A 416 22.19 -13.69 -6.14
CA THR A 416 21.78 -14.88 -5.38
C THR A 416 20.77 -15.72 -6.15
N ARG A 417 19.87 -15.09 -6.93
CA ARG A 417 18.92 -15.78 -7.82
C ARG A 417 19.60 -16.69 -8.85
N ARG A 418 20.71 -16.23 -9.44
CA ARG A 418 21.50 -17.03 -10.40
C ARG A 418 22.29 -18.16 -9.73
N ARG A 419 22.71 -18.00 -8.48
CA ARG A 419 23.42 -19.04 -7.72
C ARG A 419 22.47 -20.10 -7.16
N ALA A 420 21.31 -19.70 -6.62
CA ALA A 420 20.27 -20.62 -6.15
C ALA A 420 19.72 -21.50 -7.29
N GLN A 421 19.46 -20.92 -8.47
CA GLN A 421 19.05 -21.67 -9.67
C GLN A 421 20.14 -22.60 -10.22
N ARG A 422 21.42 -22.40 -9.84
CA ARG A 422 22.52 -23.31 -10.18
C ARG A 422 22.66 -24.43 -9.16
N ALA A 423 22.42 -24.16 -7.88
CA ALA A 423 22.45 -25.17 -6.82
C ALA A 423 21.25 -26.14 -6.90
N SER A 424 20.10 -25.70 -7.41
CA SER A 424 18.92 -26.56 -7.62
C SER A 424 18.98 -27.40 -8.90
N LYS A 425 20.06 -27.33 -9.69
CA LYS A 425 20.25 -28.24 -10.82
C LYS A 425 20.94 -29.50 -10.30
N PRO A 426 20.37 -30.70 -10.50
CA PRO A 426 21.05 -31.94 -10.15
C PRO A 426 22.35 -32.04 -10.97
N GLU A 427 23.48 -32.10 -10.28
CA GLU A 427 24.76 -32.50 -10.87
C GLU A 427 24.62 -33.94 -11.37
N GLY A 428 24.28 -34.08 -12.64
CA GLY A 428 23.94 -35.40 -13.17
C GLY A 428 23.82 -35.43 -14.67
N ARG A 429 24.96 -35.46 -15.37
CA ARG A 429 25.28 -36.44 -16.42
C ARG A 429 26.65 -36.12 -17.02
N ASN A 430 27.67 -36.79 -16.47
CA ASN A 430 28.97 -36.96 -17.08
C ASN A 430 28.80 -37.51 -18.51
N ARG A 431 29.06 -36.67 -19.52
CA ARG A 431 29.20 -37.08 -20.93
C ARG A 431 30.64 -37.54 -21.23
N ARG A 432 31.15 -38.48 -20.45
CA ARG A 432 32.40 -39.18 -20.77
C ARG A 432 32.15 -40.66 -20.55
N ASN A 433 31.71 -41.32 -21.61
CA ASN A 433 31.82 -42.75 -21.93
C ASN A 433 30.87 -43.01 -23.11
N ALA A 434 31.26 -42.54 -24.28
CA ALA A 434 30.59 -42.85 -25.55
C ALA A 434 31.62 -42.81 -26.69
N VAL A 435 32.80 -43.39 -26.47
CA VAL A 435 33.80 -43.65 -27.52
C VAL A 435 34.60 -44.91 -27.11
N THR A 436 33.94 -46.07 -27.04
CA THR A 436 34.60 -47.39 -27.04
C THR A 436 33.57 -48.50 -27.17
N GLU A 437 32.82 -48.54 -28.28
CA GLU A 437 32.04 -49.72 -28.67
C GLU A 437 31.69 -49.64 -30.17
N MET A 438 32.72 -49.70 -31.02
CA MET A 438 32.57 -49.83 -32.47
C MET A 438 33.63 -50.78 -33.08
N GLN A 439 34.08 -51.79 -32.33
CA GLN A 439 35.03 -52.80 -32.85
C GLN A 439 34.73 -54.22 -32.35
N SER A 440 33.48 -54.66 -32.48
CA SER A 440 33.18 -56.11 -32.41
C SER A 440 31.84 -56.37 -33.09
N ASN A 441 31.83 -56.39 -34.42
CA ASN A 441 30.82 -57.07 -35.23
C ASN A 441 31.27 -57.05 -36.70
N ASN A 442 32.29 -57.86 -37.00
CA ASN A 442 32.61 -58.27 -38.37
C ASN A 442 33.51 -59.51 -38.26
N LEU A 443 32.88 -60.69 -38.11
CA LEU A 443 33.47 -62.00 -38.39
C LEU A 443 32.43 -63.08 -38.10
N THR A 444 31.50 -63.30 -39.04
CA THR A 444 30.89 -64.61 -39.34
C THR A 444 29.99 -64.42 -40.55
N ASN A 445 30.50 -64.73 -41.75
CA ASN A 445 29.75 -65.32 -42.85
C ASN A 445 30.74 -65.62 -43.99
N LEU A 446 31.32 -66.82 -43.94
CA LEU A 446 31.88 -67.54 -45.07
C LEU A 446 31.27 -68.93 -45.02
N LYS A 447 30.35 -69.17 -45.95
CA LYS A 447 29.98 -70.47 -46.51
C LYS A 447 30.08 -70.34 -48.02
#